data_AF-A0A498SF29-F1
#
_entry.id   AF-A0A498SF29-F1
#
_cell.length_a   1.000
_cell.length_b   1.000
_cell.length_c   1.000
_cell.angle_alpha   90.00
_cell.angle_beta   90.00
_cell.angle_gamma   90.00
#
_symmetry.space_group_name_H-M   'P 1'
#
loop_
_entity.id
_entity.type
_entity.pdbx_description
1 polymer ?
#
loop_
_entity_poly.entity_id
_entity_poly.type
_entity_poly.pdbx_seq_one_letter_code
_entity_poly.pdbx_strand_id
1 'polypeptide(L)'
;MVEVGFDSSLKHHRYLLLCLMMTSADLSDQTKDFRNSKAIAENIYKEFFSQGDLEKQMGNCPLEMMDRDRACVPKLQLEFMDTIAVPVFEQARLITCAHCCRYLSTLLPESKSTYESMLFNRKCWLALDEILIEEKYPTLGLDYLKDSALEKRVIKRAQQRQEE
;
A
#
# COMPACT_ATOMS: atom_id res chain seq x y z
N MET A 1 14.82 3.21 -18.48
CA MET A 1 13.52 2.84 -19.07
C MET A 1 12.47 3.94 -18.91
N VAL A 2 12.22 4.48 -17.71
CA VAL A 2 11.17 5.51 -17.51
C VAL A 2 11.57 6.85 -18.12
N GLU A 3 12.73 7.39 -17.75
CA GLU A 3 13.22 8.69 -18.23
C GLU A 3 13.56 8.70 -19.74
N VAL A 4 14.23 7.64 -20.20
CA VAL A 4 14.68 7.49 -21.60
C VAL A 4 13.60 6.95 -22.54
N GLY A 5 12.42 6.59 -22.02
CA GLY A 5 11.36 5.90 -22.75
C GLY A 5 11.58 4.38 -22.87
N PHE A 6 10.49 3.61 -22.83
CA PHE A 6 10.54 2.18 -23.06
C PHE A 6 10.76 1.88 -24.54
N ASP A 7 11.62 0.91 -24.82
CA ASP A 7 11.99 0.45 -26.17
C ASP A 7 11.80 -1.06 -26.20
N SER A 8 10.80 -1.50 -26.97
CA SER A 8 10.44 -2.91 -27.06
C SER A 8 11.49 -3.75 -27.79
N SER A 9 12.42 -3.15 -28.53
CA SER A 9 13.53 -3.85 -29.19
C SER A 9 14.62 -4.25 -28.20
N LEU A 10 14.81 -3.46 -27.12
CA LEU A 10 15.80 -3.71 -26.09
C LEU A 10 15.35 -4.80 -25.11
N LYS A 11 16.08 -5.93 -25.08
CA LYS A 11 15.79 -7.05 -24.17
C LYS A 11 15.76 -6.62 -22.71
N HIS A 12 16.65 -5.72 -22.31
CA HIS A 12 16.72 -5.22 -20.94
C HIS A 12 15.47 -4.40 -20.55
N HIS A 13 14.94 -3.56 -21.44
CA HIS A 13 13.71 -2.81 -21.19
C HIS A 13 12.51 -3.75 -21.02
N ARG A 14 12.40 -4.80 -21.86
CA ARG A 14 11.35 -5.82 -21.70
C ARG A 14 11.45 -6.55 -20.35
N TYR A 15 12.66 -6.90 -19.93
CA TYR A 15 12.89 -7.54 -18.64
C TYR A 15 12.48 -6.64 -17.47
N LEU A 16 12.92 -5.38 -17.45
CA LEU A 16 12.56 -4.44 -16.39
C LEU A 16 11.04 -4.17 -16.35
N LEU A 17 10.39 -4.06 -17.50
CA LEU A 17 8.94 -3.94 -17.58
C LEU A 17 8.24 -5.16 -16.96
N LEU A 18 8.70 -6.38 -17.25
CA LEU A 18 8.16 -7.60 -16.64
C LEU A 18 8.33 -7.62 -15.12
N CYS A 19 9.50 -7.24 -14.61
CA CYS A 19 9.74 -7.12 -13.17
C CYS A 19 8.76 -6.12 -12.54
N LEU A 20 8.63 -4.93 -13.14
CA LEU A 20 7.73 -3.90 -12.63
C LEU A 20 6.28 -4.39 -12.63
N MET A 21 5.80 -4.99 -13.72
CA MET A 21 4.44 -5.51 -13.81
C MET A 21 4.18 -6.64 -12.82
N MET A 22 5.14 -7.53 -12.60
CA MET A 22 5.03 -8.59 -11.60
C MET A 22 4.93 -8.01 -10.19
N THR A 23 5.78 -7.04 -9.83
CA THR A 23 5.71 -6.37 -8.53
C THR A 23 4.41 -5.57 -8.37
N SER A 24 3.95 -4.88 -9.40
CA SER A 24 2.64 -4.21 -9.37
C SER A 24 1.48 -5.19 -9.17
N ALA A 25 1.55 -6.40 -9.74
CA ALA A 25 0.55 -7.43 -9.52
C ALA A 25 0.58 -7.94 -8.08
N ASP A 26 1.77 -8.19 -7.54
CA ASP A 26 1.98 -8.63 -6.15
C ASP A 26 1.49 -7.60 -5.12
N LEU A 27 1.60 -6.31 -5.45
CA LEU A 27 1.15 -5.20 -4.59
C LEU A 27 -0.25 -4.67 -4.94
N SER A 28 -0.99 -5.33 -5.83
CA SER A 28 -2.25 -4.81 -6.39
C SER A 28 -3.39 -4.65 -5.38
N ASP A 29 -3.31 -5.31 -4.23
CA ASP A 29 -4.26 -5.12 -3.13
C ASP A 29 -4.27 -3.68 -2.59
N GLN A 30 -3.13 -3.00 -2.65
CA GLN A 30 -3.00 -1.60 -2.20
C GLN A 30 -3.74 -0.60 -3.08
N THR A 31 -4.20 -1.04 -4.25
CA THR A 31 -4.90 -0.21 -5.23
C THR A 31 -6.41 -0.44 -5.23
N LYS A 32 -6.91 -1.37 -4.41
CA LYS A 32 -8.35 -1.61 -4.23
C LYS A 32 -8.93 -0.55 -3.29
N ASP A 33 -10.21 -0.63 -2.97
CA ASP A 33 -10.80 0.26 -1.98
C ASP A 33 -10.23 0.04 -0.57
N PHE A 34 -10.38 1.04 0.29
CA PHE A 34 -9.78 1.02 1.63
C PHE A 34 -10.24 -0.16 2.49
N ARG A 35 -11.47 -0.65 2.29
CA ARG A 35 -11.96 -1.86 2.95
C ARG A 35 -11.10 -3.07 2.64
N ASN A 36 -10.75 -3.27 1.37
CA ASN A 36 -9.85 -4.35 0.95
C ASN A 36 -8.43 -4.13 1.49
N SER A 37 -7.89 -2.91 1.39
CA SER A 37 -6.56 -2.59 1.93
C SER A 37 -6.44 -2.93 3.43
N LYS A 38 -7.45 -2.59 4.25
CA LYS A 38 -7.50 -2.97 5.67
C LYS A 38 -7.59 -4.48 5.89
N ALA A 39 -8.43 -5.18 5.13
CA ALA A 39 -8.60 -6.62 5.27
C ALA A 39 -7.29 -7.37 4.96
N ILE A 40 -6.56 -6.92 3.94
CA ILE A 40 -5.26 -7.48 3.58
C ILE A 40 -4.22 -7.14 4.65
N ALA A 41 -4.18 -5.89 5.13
CA ALA A 41 -3.29 -5.52 6.24
C ALA A 41 -3.56 -6.39 7.49
N GLU A 42 -4.82 -6.63 7.85
CA GLU A 42 -5.18 -7.52 8.96
C GLU A 42 -4.59 -8.94 8.76
N ASN A 43 -4.70 -9.50 7.57
CA ASN A 43 -4.16 -10.84 7.28
C ASN A 43 -2.62 -10.86 7.33
N ILE A 44 -1.96 -9.86 6.76
CA ILE A 44 -0.50 -9.73 6.79
C ILE A 44 0.01 -9.63 8.23
N TYR A 45 -0.58 -8.76 9.05
CA TYR A 45 -0.13 -8.62 10.43
C TYR A 45 -0.47 -9.83 11.30
N LYS A 46 -1.57 -10.55 11.03
CA LYS A 46 -1.80 -11.85 11.70
C LYS A 46 -0.67 -12.84 11.41
N GLU A 47 -0.20 -12.90 10.18
CA GLU A 47 0.92 -13.76 9.79
C GLU A 47 2.22 -13.30 10.48
N PHE A 48 2.54 -12.00 10.39
CA PHE A 48 3.74 -11.42 11.02
C PHE A 48 3.75 -11.62 12.54
N PHE A 49 2.61 -11.44 13.20
CA PHE A 49 2.50 -11.65 14.64
C PHE A 49 2.62 -13.13 15.01
N SER A 50 2.10 -14.03 14.19
CA SER A 50 2.27 -15.48 14.39
C SER A 50 3.75 -15.88 14.27
N GLN A 51 4.48 -15.30 13.32
CA GLN A 51 5.92 -15.48 13.20
C GLN A 51 6.66 -14.87 14.40
N GLY A 52 6.34 -13.64 14.80
CA GLY A 52 7.01 -12.97 15.92
C GLY A 52 6.79 -13.68 17.26
N ASP A 53 5.63 -14.29 17.47
CA ASP A 53 5.37 -15.13 18.65
C ASP A 53 6.26 -16.38 18.66
N LEU A 54 6.47 -17.01 17.49
CA LEU A 54 7.37 -18.15 17.36
C LEU A 54 8.83 -17.74 17.61
N GLU A 55 9.25 -16.58 17.10
CA GLU A 55 10.57 -16.02 17.37
C GLU A 55 10.79 -15.76 18.87
N LYS A 56 9.80 -15.19 19.57
CA LYS A 56 9.82 -15.02 21.04
C LYS A 56 9.93 -16.36 21.77
N GLN A 57 9.18 -17.38 21.35
CA GLN A 57 9.25 -18.73 21.94
C GLN A 57 10.62 -19.38 21.76
N MET A 58 11.32 -19.07 20.66
CA MET A 58 12.69 -19.51 20.41
C MET A 58 13.74 -18.69 21.16
N GLY A 59 13.34 -17.67 21.92
CA GLY A 59 14.24 -16.77 22.65
C GLY A 59 14.84 -15.65 21.79
N ASN A 60 14.32 -15.42 20.59
CA ASN A 60 14.73 -14.34 19.70
C ASN A 60 13.88 -13.08 19.95
N CYS A 61 14.45 -11.92 19.60
CA CYS A 61 13.71 -10.65 19.59
C CYS A 61 13.15 -10.42 18.17
N PRO A 62 11.83 -10.43 17.97
CA PRO A 62 11.25 -10.19 16.66
C PRO A 62 11.43 -8.75 16.20
N LEU A 63 11.35 -8.56 14.87
CA LEU A 63 11.26 -7.21 14.30
C LEU A 63 10.00 -6.50 14.80
N GLU A 64 10.03 -5.17 14.89
CA GLU A 64 8.91 -4.39 15.42
C GLU A 64 7.59 -4.65 14.69
N MET A 65 7.63 -4.80 13.36
CA MET A 65 6.43 -5.12 12.57
C MET A 65 5.85 -6.52 12.83
N MET A 66 6.64 -7.42 13.42
CA MET A 66 6.26 -8.77 13.80
C MET A 66 5.90 -8.88 15.29
N ASP A 67 6.16 -7.83 16.08
CA ASP A 67 5.86 -7.80 17.50
C ASP A 67 4.47 -7.19 17.76
N ARG A 68 3.47 -8.05 18.04
CA ARG A 68 2.09 -7.62 18.32
C ARG A 68 1.94 -6.65 19.50
N ASP A 69 2.92 -6.61 20.41
CA ASP A 69 2.89 -5.75 21.59
C ASP A 69 3.45 -4.34 21.31
N ARG A 70 4.10 -4.17 20.15
CA ARG A 70 4.81 -2.93 19.77
C ARG A 70 4.38 -2.35 18.43
N ALA A 71 3.92 -3.18 17.50
CA ALA A 71 3.61 -2.77 16.14
C ALA A 71 2.49 -1.72 16.09
N CYS A 72 2.78 -0.57 15.48
CA CYS A 72 1.79 0.44 15.14
C CYS A 72 1.39 0.30 13.67
N VAL A 73 0.36 -0.52 13.41
CA VAL A 73 -0.05 -0.89 12.04
C VAL A 73 -0.29 0.31 11.10
N PRO A 74 -0.99 1.39 11.48
CA PRO A 74 -1.19 2.53 10.58
C PRO A 74 0.12 3.18 10.15
N LYS A 75 1.07 3.35 11.08
CA LYS A 75 2.39 3.92 10.78
C LYS A 75 3.22 2.99 9.88
N LEU A 76 3.23 1.70 10.19
CA LEU A 76 3.94 0.70 9.40
C LEU A 76 3.35 0.59 7.97
N GLN A 77 2.03 0.72 7.82
CA GLN A 77 1.37 0.77 6.50
C GLN A 77 1.73 2.04 5.74
N LEU A 78 1.75 3.21 6.39
CA LEU A 78 2.18 4.45 5.76
C LEU A 78 3.64 4.37 5.29
N GLU A 79 4.53 3.85 6.13
CA GLU A 79 5.95 3.63 5.79
C GLU A 79 6.09 2.67 4.59
N PHE A 80 5.39 1.54 4.61
CA PHE A 80 5.38 0.59 3.50
C PHE A 80 4.87 1.22 2.21
N MET A 81 3.77 1.97 2.27
CA MET A 81 3.21 2.65 1.10
C MET A 81 4.18 3.70 0.55
N ASP A 82 4.78 4.51 1.40
CA ASP A 82 5.68 5.60 0.98
C ASP A 82 7.00 5.10 0.39
N THR A 83 7.53 4.02 0.95
CA THR A 83 8.86 3.53 0.58
C THR A 83 8.82 2.49 -0.54
N ILE A 84 7.73 1.74 -0.68
CA ILE A 84 7.64 0.60 -1.61
C ILE A 84 6.48 0.78 -2.59
N ALA A 85 5.25 0.83 -2.11
CA ALA A 85 4.08 0.71 -2.99
C ALA A 85 3.91 1.93 -3.92
N VAL A 86 3.92 3.14 -3.37
CA VAL A 86 3.77 4.40 -4.13
C VAL A 86 4.82 4.52 -5.23
N PRO A 87 6.13 4.35 -4.94
CA PRO A 87 7.15 4.36 -5.98
C PRO A 87 6.90 3.35 -7.11
N VAL A 88 6.50 2.11 -6.79
CA VAL A 88 6.25 1.06 -7.81
C VAL A 88 5.16 1.50 -8.79
N PHE A 89 3.99 1.92 -8.31
CA PHE A 89 2.91 2.31 -9.21
C PHE A 89 3.15 3.68 -9.85
N GLU A 90 3.93 4.57 -9.22
CA GLU A 90 4.36 5.79 -9.87
C GLU A 90 5.23 5.47 -11.10
N GLN A 91 6.20 4.56 -10.97
CA GLN A 91 7.01 4.12 -12.12
C GLN A 91 6.14 3.46 -13.20
N ALA A 92 5.18 2.60 -12.79
CA ALA A 92 4.25 1.98 -13.73
C ALA A 92 3.42 3.01 -14.50
N ARG A 93 2.90 4.04 -13.81
CA ARG A 93 2.17 5.15 -14.41
C ARG A 93 3.06 6.02 -15.30
N LEU A 94 4.30 6.30 -14.91
CA LEU A 94 5.19 7.12 -15.70
C LEU A 94 5.58 6.43 -17.02
N ILE A 95 5.78 5.11 -17.02
CA ILE A 95 6.06 4.36 -18.25
C ILE A 95 4.86 4.36 -19.19
N THR A 96 3.63 4.30 -18.68
CA THR A 96 2.42 4.38 -19.51
C THR A 96 2.16 5.80 -20.00
N CYS A 97 2.48 6.84 -19.22
CA CYS A 97 2.28 8.24 -19.59
C CYS A 97 3.42 8.85 -20.42
N ALA A 98 4.61 8.23 -20.47
CA ALA A 98 5.73 8.74 -21.26
C ALA A 98 5.33 8.87 -22.73
N HIS A 99 5.55 10.05 -23.31
CA HIS A 99 5.09 10.45 -24.66
C HIS A 99 5.51 9.47 -25.77
N CYS A 100 6.59 8.70 -25.56
CA CYS A 100 7.09 7.66 -26.47
C CYS A 100 6.39 6.29 -26.34
N CYS A 101 5.46 6.12 -25.38
CA CYS A 101 4.86 4.83 -25.02
C CYS A 101 3.34 4.82 -25.13
N ARG A 102 2.79 5.52 -26.14
CA ARG A 102 1.35 5.51 -26.47
C ARG A 102 0.75 4.10 -26.61
N TYR A 103 1.56 3.11 -26.99
CA TYR A 103 1.14 1.71 -27.04
C TYR A 103 0.92 1.10 -25.64
N LEU A 104 1.78 1.42 -24.66
CA LEU A 104 1.61 0.96 -23.28
C LEU A 104 0.42 1.65 -22.60
N SER A 105 0.16 2.93 -22.88
CA SER A 105 -1.06 3.58 -22.37
C SER A 105 -2.34 2.92 -22.89
N THR A 106 -2.34 2.38 -24.12
CA THR A 106 -3.49 1.61 -24.63
C THR A 106 -3.61 0.24 -24.00
N LEU A 107 -2.51 -0.37 -23.57
CA LEU A 107 -2.52 -1.68 -22.91
C LEU A 107 -2.89 -1.58 -21.41
N LEU A 108 -2.56 -0.46 -20.77
CA LEU A 108 -2.78 -0.24 -19.33
C LEU A 108 -3.53 1.09 -19.08
N PRO A 109 -4.76 1.22 -19.59
CA PRO A 109 -5.53 2.46 -19.49
C PRO A 109 -5.86 2.82 -18.03
N GLU A 110 -5.98 1.83 -17.16
CA GLU A 110 -6.31 2.02 -15.74
C GLU A 110 -5.09 2.30 -14.85
N SER A 111 -3.90 2.46 -15.41
CA SER A 111 -2.69 2.79 -14.62
C SER A 111 -2.85 4.08 -13.80
N LYS A 112 -3.56 5.08 -14.35
CA LYS A 112 -3.87 6.32 -13.63
C LYS A 112 -4.84 6.11 -12.47
N SER A 113 -5.99 5.48 -12.72
CA SER A 113 -7.01 5.24 -11.68
C SER A 113 -6.45 4.35 -10.56
N THR A 114 -5.68 3.32 -10.92
CA THR A 114 -4.98 2.43 -9.98
C THR A 114 -4.06 3.23 -9.05
N TYR A 115 -3.26 4.15 -9.61
CA TYR A 115 -2.39 5.01 -8.84
C TYR A 115 -3.17 5.96 -7.92
N GLU A 116 -4.23 6.59 -8.43
CA GLU A 116 -5.10 7.48 -7.66
C GLU A 116 -5.80 6.77 -6.50
N SER A 117 -6.29 5.53 -6.71
CA SER A 117 -6.87 4.70 -5.65
C SER A 117 -5.87 4.38 -4.56
N MET A 118 -4.62 4.07 -4.91
CA MET A 118 -3.57 3.83 -3.92
C MET A 118 -3.23 5.11 -3.12
N LEU A 119 -3.13 6.27 -3.78
CA LEU A 119 -2.94 7.54 -3.08
C LEU A 119 -4.11 7.85 -2.12
N PHE A 120 -5.33 7.51 -2.51
CA PHE A 120 -6.49 7.63 -1.63
C PHE A 120 -6.39 6.69 -0.42
N ASN A 121 -5.99 5.43 -0.60
CA ASN A 121 -5.77 4.51 0.52
C ASN A 121 -4.71 5.03 1.49
N ARG A 122 -3.63 5.63 0.98
CA ARG A 122 -2.61 6.27 1.83
C ARG A 122 -3.22 7.38 2.69
N LYS A 123 -4.09 8.23 2.10
CA LYS A 123 -4.83 9.26 2.86
C LYS A 123 -5.73 8.64 3.94
N CYS A 124 -6.39 7.52 3.64
CA CYS A 124 -7.19 6.78 4.62
C CYS A 124 -6.33 6.24 5.76
N TRP A 125 -5.16 5.66 5.49
CA TRP A 125 -4.24 5.20 6.54
C TRP A 125 -3.75 6.35 7.44
N LEU A 126 -3.46 7.51 6.85
CA LEU A 126 -3.11 8.71 7.62
C LEU A 126 -4.28 9.19 8.50
N ALA A 127 -5.48 9.28 7.94
CA ALA A 127 -6.67 9.66 8.68
C ALA A 127 -7.00 8.65 9.80
N LEU A 128 -6.73 7.36 9.58
CA LEU A 128 -6.86 6.33 10.61
C LEU A 128 -5.85 6.56 11.75
N ASP A 129 -4.57 6.77 11.46
CA ASP A 129 -3.54 7.04 12.49
C ASP A 129 -3.93 8.23 13.37
N GLU A 130 -4.34 9.34 12.75
CA GLU A 130 -4.77 10.55 13.46
C GLU A 130 -5.99 10.30 14.35
N ILE A 131 -7.03 9.63 13.84
CA ILE A 131 -8.25 9.32 14.62
C ILE A 131 -7.91 8.46 15.84
N LEU A 132 -7.06 7.45 15.67
CA LEU A 132 -6.68 6.56 16.77
C LEU A 132 -5.94 7.33 17.87
N ILE A 133 -5.08 8.30 17.50
CA ILE A 133 -4.36 9.18 18.43
C ILE A 133 -5.32 10.15 19.13
N GLU A 134 -6.15 10.87 18.36
CA GLU A 134 -7.09 11.89 18.87
C GLU A 134 -8.09 11.30 19.87
N GLU A 135 -8.62 10.11 19.56
CA GLU A 135 -9.65 9.45 20.36
C GLU A 135 -9.08 8.52 21.44
N LYS A 136 -7.76 8.37 21.51
CA LYS A 136 -7.08 7.36 22.37
C LYS A 136 -7.70 5.98 22.19
N TYR A 137 -7.96 5.62 20.93
CA TYR A 137 -8.66 4.40 20.58
C TYR A 137 -7.80 3.18 20.98
N PRO A 138 -8.38 2.07 21.47
CA PRO A 138 -7.60 0.88 21.80
C PRO A 138 -6.93 0.27 20.56
N THR A 139 -5.59 0.29 20.52
CA THR A 139 -4.79 -0.21 19.38
C THR A 139 -4.05 -1.52 19.66
N LEU A 140 -4.29 -2.15 20.82
CA LEU A 140 -3.72 -3.46 21.11
C LEU A 140 -4.40 -4.53 20.25
N GLY A 141 -3.65 -5.16 19.35
CA GLY A 141 -4.17 -6.12 18.39
C GLY A 141 -4.72 -5.46 17.11
N LEU A 142 -5.63 -6.15 16.42
CA LEU A 142 -6.09 -5.76 15.06
C LEU A 142 -7.61 -5.51 14.97
N ASP A 143 -8.36 -5.62 16.06
CA ASP A 143 -9.82 -5.63 16.00
C ASP A 143 -10.42 -4.29 15.53
N TYR A 144 -9.74 -3.17 15.80
CA TYR A 144 -10.16 -1.86 15.30
C TYR A 144 -10.18 -1.76 13.77
N LEU A 145 -9.39 -2.59 13.06
CA LEU A 145 -9.42 -2.64 11.59
C LEU A 145 -10.74 -3.21 11.04
N LYS A 146 -11.47 -3.98 11.85
CA LYS A 146 -12.79 -4.55 11.51
C LYS A 146 -13.96 -3.59 11.79
N ASP A 147 -13.71 -2.49 12.49
CA ASP A 147 -14.75 -1.52 12.85
C ASP A 147 -15.25 -0.78 11.60
N SER A 148 -16.48 -1.10 11.20
CA SER A 148 -17.16 -0.48 10.05
C SER A 148 -17.56 0.98 10.30
N ALA A 149 -17.80 1.36 11.55
CA ALA A 149 -18.10 2.75 11.90
C ALA A 149 -16.83 3.61 11.84
N LEU A 150 -15.71 3.09 12.36
CA LEU A 150 -14.39 3.71 12.21
C LEU A 150 -14.02 3.87 10.73
N GLU A 151 -14.21 2.82 9.91
CA GLU A 151 -13.96 2.86 8.46
C GLU A 151 -14.70 4.03 7.77
N LYS A 152 -16.00 4.18 8.04
CA LYS A 152 -16.79 5.27 7.47
C LYS A 152 -16.26 6.65 7.86
N ARG A 153 -15.81 6.82 9.11
CA ARG A 153 -15.21 8.08 9.59
C ARG A 153 -13.87 8.37 8.91
N VAL A 154 -13.03 7.35 8.76
CA VAL A 154 -11.74 7.44 8.06
C VAL A 154 -11.94 7.89 6.60
N ILE A 155 -12.81 7.20 5.87
CA ILE A 155 -13.09 7.51 4.46
C ILE A 155 -13.63 8.94 4.33
N LYS A 156 -14.57 9.34 5.19
CA LYS A 156 -15.12 10.70 5.19
C LYS A 156 -14.01 11.75 5.42
N ARG A 157 -13.09 11.51 6.35
CA ARG A 157 -11.97 12.41 6.62
C ARG A 157 -10.98 12.50 5.45
N ALA A 158 -10.68 11.36 4.82
CA ALA A 158 -9.80 11.32 3.66
C ALA A 158 -10.40 12.06 2.45
N GLN A 159 -11.72 12.00 2.26
CA GLN A 159 -12.44 12.72 1.20
C GLN A 159 -12.44 14.24 1.41
N GLN A 160 -12.65 14.70 2.65
CA GLN A 160 -12.62 16.14 2.96
C GLN A 160 -11.26 16.79 2.64
N ARG A 161 -10.16 16.06 2.82
CA ARG A 161 -8.80 16.48 2.45
C ARG A 161 -8.46 16.38 0.95
N GLN A 162 -9.44 16.06 0.11
CA GLN A 162 -9.28 16.03 -1.34
C GLN A 162 -9.83 17.31 -1.99
N GLU A 163 -10.63 18.07 -1.25
CA GLU A 163 -11.28 19.31 -1.68
C GLU A 163 -10.51 20.59 -1.25
N GLU A 164 -9.48 20.44 -0.42
CA GLU A 164 -8.53 21.48 0.02
C GLU A 164 -7.25 21.45 -0.83
#